data_AF-A0A1S8YNB9-F1
#
_entry.id   AF-A0A1S8YNB9-F1
#
_cell.length_a   1.000
_cell.length_b   1.000
_cell.length_c   1.000
_cell.angle_alpha   90.00
_cell.angle_beta   90.00
_cell.angle_gamma   90.00
#
_symmetry.space_group_name_H-M   'P 1'
#
loop_
_entity.id
_entity.type
_entity.pdbx_description
1 polymer ?
#
loop_
_entity_poly.entity_id
_entity_poly.type
_entity_poly.pdbx_seq_one_letter_code
_entity_poly.pdbx_strand_id
1 'polypeptide(L)'
;MTLTIRTRLIAIVGLLCLLLTITAIWGIFGLREANLRADAVYRNELLPLQSTSRLYRQVQQQSATLFETLRYWTDSDEVNKRLAQIHQYTENIQRERAAYGRLPMVPGAAEISRQFLSELDGWQSSLNEAGEQLRGGNPSAALVIIETRLSPGSQRLQSGIDRLDSLMRQHAESNYAQSVDSYQLARNCLIAMLAGGLAVSLIAGWMLVRSISRSVERARQLASAIANGHIGHGLNHFSHDEMGQLMRALADMDNHLSGIVRDVSESAVALDDAARQMATGNDDLAERTHSQSSALEQTAASMEQMTATVKHNADNAAEADELAKTVRTQAERGSEVLNSAVQAMREIESSSKKIADINHVIDEIAFQTNLLALNAAVEAARAGEQGRGFAVVASEVRQLAQRSAKAAQEIKTLISASVSKVDAGSNLVLRSGEMLGEINLGVERVVSIIGEIAVASRQQSSGIGQVNIAITQMDTNTQQNATLVQQATSASQTVSQHAGLLVHKMAFFQLNEAAAPEANNRDSALPAAQPATV
;
A
#
# COMPACT_ATOMS: atom_id res chain seq x y z
N MET A 1 -12.32 -38.05 -6.09
CA MET A 1 -13.36 -37.02 -5.88
C MET A 1 -13.66 -36.93 -4.40
N THR A 2 -13.13 -35.93 -3.71
CA THR A 2 -13.50 -35.68 -2.31
C THR A 2 -14.83 -34.95 -2.29
N LEU A 3 -15.86 -35.59 -1.73
CA LEU A 3 -17.19 -35.00 -1.54
C LEU A 3 -17.07 -33.74 -0.68
N THR A 4 -17.79 -32.68 -1.07
CA THR A 4 -17.89 -31.44 -0.28
C THR A 4 -18.59 -31.70 1.05
N ILE A 5 -18.39 -30.82 2.03
CA ILE A 5 -19.04 -30.96 3.35
C ILE A 5 -20.55 -30.95 3.18
N ARG A 6 -21.07 -30.07 2.31
CA ARG A 6 -22.49 -30.04 1.97
C ARG A 6 -22.98 -31.40 1.44
N THR A 7 -22.26 -32.01 0.50
CA THR A 7 -22.68 -33.31 -0.05
C THR A 7 -22.61 -34.42 0.98
N ARG A 8 -21.61 -34.44 1.86
CA ARG A 8 -21.53 -35.44 2.95
C ARG A 8 -22.67 -35.29 3.94
N LEU A 9 -23.03 -34.06 4.30
CA LEU A 9 -24.11 -33.79 5.25
C LEU A 9 -25.47 -34.19 4.66
N ILE A 10 -25.73 -33.84 3.40
CA ILE A 10 -26.93 -34.28 2.68
C ILE A 10 -26.96 -35.80 2.54
N ALA A 11 -25.84 -36.45 2.21
CA ALA A 11 -25.77 -37.91 2.08
C ALA A 11 -26.07 -38.63 3.39
N ILE A 12 -25.56 -38.13 4.53
CA ILE A 12 -25.82 -38.72 5.85
C ILE A 12 -27.28 -38.52 6.24
N VAL A 13 -27.82 -37.31 6.12
CA VAL A 13 -29.25 -37.06 6.41
C VAL A 13 -30.14 -37.92 5.51
N GLY A 14 -29.84 -38.00 4.22
CA GLY A 14 -30.56 -38.84 3.27
C GLY A 14 -30.52 -40.32 3.62
N LEU A 15 -29.36 -40.85 4.02
CA LEU A 15 -29.20 -42.23 4.49
C LEU A 15 -30.03 -42.50 5.74
N LEU A 16 -30.05 -41.57 6.71
CA LEU A 16 -30.86 -41.69 7.93
C LEU A 16 -32.36 -41.71 7.61
N CYS A 17 -32.82 -40.80 6.77
CA CYS A 17 -34.21 -40.78 6.31
C CYS A 17 -34.58 -42.10 5.61
N LEU A 18 -33.71 -42.61 4.72
CA LEU A 18 -33.92 -43.89 4.04
C LEU A 18 -34.04 -45.04 5.05
N LEU A 19 -33.14 -45.14 6.02
CA LEU A 19 -33.18 -46.18 7.07
C LEU A 19 -34.45 -46.09 7.93
N LEU A 20 -34.90 -44.89 8.28
CA LEU A 20 -36.16 -44.67 8.99
C LEU A 20 -37.37 -45.13 8.16
N THR A 21 -37.39 -44.82 6.86
CA THR A 21 -38.48 -45.28 5.99
C THR A 21 -38.51 -46.80 5.86
N ILE A 22 -37.36 -47.45 5.70
CA ILE A 22 -37.27 -48.92 5.59
C ILE A 22 -37.76 -49.59 6.87
N THR A 23 -37.34 -49.11 8.04
CA THR A 23 -37.77 -49.68 9.33
C THR A 23 -39.26 -49.46 9.61
N ALA A 24 -39.79 -48.28 9.27
CA ALA A 24 -41.22 -47.98 9.37
C ALA A 24 -42.07 -48.90 8.46
N ILE A 25 -41.66 -49.08 7.20
CA ILE A 25 -42.34 -49.98 6.26
C ILE A 25 -42.32 -51.41 6.78
N TRP A 26 -41.16 -51.91 7.25
CA TRP A 26 -41.02 -53.25 7.81
C TRP A 26 -41.93 -53.47 9.03
N GLY A 27 -42.00 -52.50 9.94
CA GLY A 27 -42.87 -52.55 11.11
C GLY A 27 -44.36 -52.64 10.75
N ILE A 28 -44.80 -51.87 9.74
CA ILE A 28 -46.19 -51.91 9.24
C ILE A 28 -46.50 -53.28 8.64
N PHE A 29 -45.60 -53.87 7.85
CA PHE A 29 -45.78 -55.21 7.30
C PHE A 29 -45.90 -56.28 8.40
N GLY A 30 -45.03 -56.24 9.41
CA GLY A 30 -45.08 -57.17 10.55
C GLY A 30 -46.39 -57.06 11.35
N LEU A 31 -46.88 -55.85 11.60
CA LEU A 31 -48.17 -55.62 12.27
C LEU A 31 -49.35 -56.16 11.44
N ARG A 32 -49.32 -55.95 10.12
CA ARG A 32 -50.36 -56.46 9.22
C ARG A 32 -50.42 -57.99 9.23
N GLU A 33 -49.27 -58.65 9.17
CA GLU A 33 -49.19 -60.11 9.17
C GLU A 33 -49.65 -60.71 10.51
N ALA A 34 -49.24 -60.10 11.64
CA ALA A 34 -49.74 -60.49 12.96
C ALA A 34 -51.26 -60.37 13.06
N ASN A 35 -51.84 -59.28 12.54
CA ASN A 35 -53.29 -59.08 12.55
C ASN A 35 -54.04 -60.11 11.68
N LEU A 36 -53.52 -60.45 10.50
CA LEU A 36 -54.12 -61.46 9.63
C LEU A 36 -54.13 -62.85 10.27
N ARG A 37 -53.05 -63.24 10.96
CA ARG A 37 -52.97 -64.53 11.66
C ARG A 37 -53.92 -64.58 12.87
N ALA A 38 -54.04 -63.48 13.60
CA ALA A 38 -55.00 -63.37 14.71
C ALA A 38 -56.46 -63.53 14.23
N ASP A 39 -56.83 -62.90 13.10
CA ASP A 39 -58.15 -63.06 12.50
C ASP A 39 -58.41 -64.50 12.03
N ALA A 40 -57.40 -65.16 11.46
CA ALA A 40 -57.50 -66.55 11.02
C ALA A 40 -57.77 -67.52 12.18
N VAL A 41 -57.06 -67.40 13.31
CA VAL A 41 -57.29 -68.23 14.51
C VAL A 41 -58.70 -67.99 15.07
N TYR A 42 -59.15 -66.73 15.11
CA TYR A 42 -60.50 -66.42 15.58
C TYR A 42 -61.60 -67.02 14.68
N ARG A 43 -61.52 -66.80 13.37
CA ARG A 43 -62.58 -67.19 12.42
C ARG A 43 -62.57 -68.65 12.03
N ASN A 44 -61.38 -69.23 11.82
CA ASN A 44 -61.24 -70.56 11.23
C ASN A 44 -61.13 -71.66 12.29
N GLU A 45 -60.76 -71.32 13.53
CA GLU A 45 -60.53 -72.31 14.60
C GLU A 45 -61.48 -72.11 15.78
N LEU A 46 -61.57 -70.92 16.37
CA LEU A 46 -62.39 -70.73 17.57
C LEU A 46 -63.90 -70.79 17.29
N LEU A 47 -64.38 -70.12 16.23
CA LEU A 47 -65.82 -70.08 15.91
C LEU A 47 -66.40 -71.45 15.53
N PRO A 48 -65.80 -72.26 14.63
CA PRO A 48 -66.38 -73.56 14.28
C PRO A 48 -66.30 -74.55 15.44
N LEU A 49 -65.30 -74.45 16.32
CA LEU A 49 -65.20 -75.27 17.52
C LEU A 49 -66.35 -74.97 18.48
N GLN A 50 -66.62 -73.67 18.72
CA GLN A 50 -67.74 -73.25 19.56
C GLN A 50 -69.09 -73.70 18.99
N SER A 51 -69.29 -73.58 17.68
CA SER A 51 -70.55 -73.96 17.01
C SER A 51 -70.77 -75.48 17.03
N THR A 52 -69.73 -76.28 16.77
CA THR A 52 -69.78 -77.75 16.87
C THR A 52 -70.16 -78.21 18.29
N SER A 53 -69.58 -77.61 19.31
CA SER A 53 -69.91 -77.89 20.72
C SER A 53 -71.36 -77.49 21.08
N ARG A 54 -71.90 -76.39 20.51
CA ARG A 54 -73.31 -76.02 20.69
C ARG A 54 -74.25 -77.01 20.03
N LEU A 55 -73.97 -77.43 18.80
CA LEU A 55 -74.77 -78.43 18.08
C LEU A 55 -74.87 -79.73 18.87
N TYR A 56 -73.73 -80.22 19.37
CA TYR A 56 -73.73 -81.44 20.17
C TYR A 56 -74.56 -81.35 21.45
N ARG A 57 -74.44 -80.22 22.17
CA ARG A 57 -75.22 -80.02 23.39
C ARG A 57 -76.72 -80.04 23.12
N GLN A 58 -77.17 -79.48 21.99
CA GLN A 58 -78.57 -79.53 21.59
C GLN A 58 -79.03 -80.96 21.24
N VAL A 59 -78.19 -81.72 20.52
CA VAL A 59 -78.44 -83.16 20.23
C VAL A 59 -78.59 -83.95 21.54
N GLN A 60 -77.69 -83.75 22.49
CA GLN A 60 -77.75 -84.43 23.79
C GLN A 60 -78.99 -84.05 24.60
N GLN A 61 -79.40 -82.77 24.57
CA GLN A 61 -80.65 -82.32 25.18
C GLN A 61 -81.87 -82.99 24.54
N GLN A 62 -81.91 -83.11 23.20
CA GLN A 62 -82.97 -83.83 22.49
C GLN A 62 -83.05 -85.30 22.86
N SER A 63 -81.90 -86.00 22.90
CA SER A 63 -81.85 -87.38 23.38
C SER A 63 -82.41 -87.49 24.79
N ALA A 64 -81.96 -86.64 25.72
CA ALA A 64 -82.41 -86.67 27.11
C ALA A 64 -83.92 -86.44 27.23
N THR A 65 -84.48 -85.48 26.50
CA THR A 65 -85.92 -85.21 26.49
C THR A 65 -86.71 -86.36 25.87
N LEU A 66 -86.20 -87.03 24.83
CA LEU A 66 -86.85 -88.21 24.25
C LEU A 66 -86.87 -89.39 25.23
N PHE A 67 -85.76 -89.64 25.93
CA PHE A 67 -85.70 -90.63 27.01
C PHE A 67 -86.65 -90.28 28.16
N GLU A 68 -86.77 -89.01 28.51
CA GLU A 68 -87.75 -88.58 29.51
C GLU A 68 -89.19 -88.80 29.03
N THR A 69 -89.46 -88.62 27.74
CA THR A 69 -90.78 -88.85 27.13
C THR A 69 -91.21 -90.32 27.27
N LEU A 70 -90.28 -91.26 27.14
CA LEU A 70 -90.55 -92.69 27.39
C LEU A 70 -91.09 -92.95 28.80
N ARG A 71 -90.70 -92.16 29.82
CA ARG A 71 -91.20 -92.34 31.20
C ARG A 71 -92.68 -91.96 31.34
N TYR A 72 -93.15 -91.05 30.51
CA TYR A 72 -94.50 -90.49 30.54
C TYR A 72 -95.39 -91.01 29.41
N TRP A 73 -95.02 -92.12 28.75
CA TRP A 73 -95.66 -92.60 27.53
C TRP A 73 -97.18 -92.87 27.66
N THR A 74 -97.70 -93.09 28.86
CA THR A 74 -99.15 -93.26 29.14
C THR A 74 -99.92 -91.94 29.26
N ASP A 75 -99.24 -90.80 29.38
CA ASP A 75 -99.82 -89.46 29.49
C ASP A 75 -99.63 -88.68 28.18
N SER A 76 -100.69 -88.61 27.38
CA SER A 76 -100.62 -87.97 26.05
C SER A 76 -100.30 -86.48 26.11
N ASP A 77 -100.68 -85.75 27.17
CA ASP A 77 -100.39 -84.32 27.29
C ASP A 77 -98.90 -84.11 27.59
N GLU A 78 -98.35 -84.92 28.49
CA GLU A 78 -96.94 -84.84 28.88
C GLU A 78 -96.00 -85.34 27.77
N VAL A 79 -96.44 -86.31 26.95
CA VAL A 79 -95.78 -86.73 25.70
C VAL A 79 -95.77 -85.59 24.67
N ASN A 80 -96.93 -84.98 24.39
CA ASN A 80 -97.02 -83.90 23.40
C ASN A 80 -96.18 -82.68 23.80
N LYS A 81 -96.15 -82.33 25.09
CA LYS A 81 -95.31 -81.24 25.61
C LYS A 81 -93.82 -81.48 25.39
N ARG A 82 -93.32 -82.70 25.62
CA ARG A 82 -91.91 -83.04 25.38
C ARG A 82 -91.56 -83.15 23.91
N LEU A 83 -92.47 -83.69 23.09
CA LEU A 83 -92.30 -83.67 21.64
C LEU A 83 -92.24 -82.24 21.10
N ALA A 84 -93.01 -81.30 21.67
CA ALA A 84 -92.90 -79.87 21.35
C ALA A 84 -91.55 -79.26 21.77
N GLN A 85 -91.02 -79.63 22.95
CA GLN A 85 -89.66 -79.23 23.36
C GLN A 85 -88.58 -79.80 22.42
N ILE A 86 -88.73 -81.06 22.01
CA ILE A 86 -87.86 -81.69 21.01
C ILE A 86 -87.90 -80.91 19.69
N HIS A 87 -89.09 -80.51 19.22
CA HIS A 87 -89.22 -79.67 18.03
C HIS A 87 -88.51 -78.32 18.19
N GLN A 88 -88.61 -77.67 19.36
CA GLN A 88 -87.87 -76.43 19.62
C GLN A 88 -86.35 -76.63 19.53
N TYR A 89 -85.82 -77.74 20.07
CA TYR A 89 -84.41 -78.08 19.88
C TYR A 89 -84.08 -78.38 18.41
N THR A 90 -84.99 -78.98 17.64
CA THR A 90 -84.78 -79.26 16.20
C THR A 90 -84.62 -77.96 15.43
N GLU A 91 -85.46 -76.95 15.69
CA GLU A 91 -85.34 -75.62 15.09
C GLU A 91 -84.01 -74.94 15.47
N ASN A 92 -83.58 -75.06 16.74
CA ASN A 92 -82.28 -74.53 17.18
C ASN A 92 -81.12 -75.21 16.48
N ILE A 93 -81.15 -76.55 16.36
CA ILE A 93 -80.12 -77.33 15.66
C ILE A 93 -80.08 -76.94 14.18
N GLN A 94 -81.23 -76.76 13.52
CA GLN A 94 -81.26 -76.32 12.12
C GLN A 94 -80.66 -74.93 11.94
N ARG A 95 -80.93 -73.99 12.86
CA ARG A 95 -80.33 -72.65 12.84
C ARG A 95 -78.82 -72.68 13.06
N GLU A 96 -78.35 -73.37 14.10
CA GLU A 96 -76.90 -73.51 14.38
C GLU A 96 -76.19 -74.29 13.27
N ARG A 97 -76.85 -75.28 12.66
CA ARG A 97 -76.32 -76.02 11.51
C ARG A 97 -76.10 -75.11 10.31
N ALA A 98 -77.08 -74.25 9.99
CA ALA A 98 -76.97 -73.30 8.89
C ALA A 98 -75.86 -72.26 9.14
N ALA A 99 -75.66 -71.85 10.40
CA ALA A 99 -74.56 -70.99 10.79
C ALA A 99 -73.21 -71.70 10.65
N TYR A 100 -73.10 -72.94 11.17
CA TYR A 100 -71.90 -73.76 11.10
C TYR A 100 -71.45 -74.04 9.66
N GLY A 101 -72.38 -74.34 8.76
CA GLY A 101 -72.08 -74.60 7.34
C GLY A 101 -71.54 -73.37 6.58
N ARG A 102 -71.62 -72.16 7.14
CA ARG A 102 -71.07 -70.93 6.56
C ARG A 102 -69.71 -70.54 7.15
N LEU A 103 -69.25 -71.23 8.19
CA LEU A 103 -67.97 -70.92 8.81
C LEU A 103 -66.81 -71.43 7.97
N PRO A 104 -65.70 -70.67 7.89
CA PRO A 104 -64.48 -71.16 7.26
C PRO A 104 -63.91 -72.35 8.05
N MET A 105 -63.41 -73.35 7.35
CA MET A 105 -62.91 -74.59 7.93
C MET A 105 -61.41 -74.70 7.73
N VAL A 106 -60.70 -75.22 8.74
CA VAL A 106 -59.29 -75.59 8.60
C VAL A 106 -59.12 -76.74 7.60
N PRO A 107 -57.95 -76.85 6.93
CA PRO A 107 -57.63 -77.99 6.08
C PRO A 107 -57.90 -79.33 6.78
N GLY A 108 -58.62 -80.24 6.11
CA GLY A 108 -59.01 -81.54 6.67
C GLY A 108 -60.32 -81.54 7.48
N ALA A 109 -60.76 -80.40 8.04
CA ALA A 109 -62.02 -80.34 8.81
C ALA A 109 -63.28 -80.42 7.93
N ALA A 110 -63.20 -80.01 6.66
CA ALA A 110 -64.34 -80.01 5.75
C ALA A 110 -64.97 -81.41 5.55
N GLU A 111 -64.14 -82.45 5.48
CA GLU A 111 -64.63 -83.82 5.31
C GLU A 111 -65.26 -84.37 6.59
N ILE A 112 -64.63 -84.14 7.75
CA ILE A 112 -65.16 -84.55 9.06
C ILE A 112 -66.46 -83.80 9.36
N SER A 113 -66.51 -82.51 9.04
CA SER A 113 -67.70 -81.66 9.15
C SER A 113 -68.85 -82.18 8.29
N ARG A 114 -68.59 -82.57 7.03
CA ARG A 114 -69.59 -83.14 6.14
C ARG A 114 -70.13 -84.47 6.68
N GLN A 115 -69.26 -85.34 7.18
CA GLN A 115 -69.65 -86.60 7.81
C GLN A 115 -70.52 -86.37 9.06
N PHE A 116 -70.08 -85.48 9.95
CA PHE A 116 -70.83 -85.08 11.14
C PHE A 116 -72.23 -84.55 10.81
N LEU A 117 -72.35 -83.67 9.80
CA LEU A 117 -73.64 -83.14 9.37
C LEU A 117 -74.55 -84.21 8.76
N SER A 118 -73.99 -85.17 8.01
CA SER A 118 -74.76 -86.29 7.46
C SER A 118 -75.24 -87.24 8.56
N GLU A 119 -74.41 -87.52 9.56
CA GLU A 119 -74.78 -88.31 10.72
C GLU A 119 -75.84 -87.60 11.57
N LEU A 120 -75.77 -86.27 11.66
CA LEU A 120 -76.74 -85.44 12.36
C LEU A 120 -78.12 -85.54 11.70
N ASP A 121 -78.18 -85.51 10.37
CA ASP A 121 -79.42 -85.69 9.62
C ASP A 121 -80.04 -87.07 9.85
N GLY A 122 -79.23 -88.13 9.72
CA GLY A 122 -79.69 -89.50 9.95
C GLY A 122 -80.17 -89.73 11.39
N TRP A 123 -79.49 -89.10 12.34
CA TRP A 123 -79.87 -89.11 13.74
C TRP A 123 -81.17 -88.33 13.99
N GLN A 124 -81.34 -87.13 13.41
CA GLN A 124 -82.59 -86.35 13.51
C GLN A 124 -83.79 -87.10 12.90
N SER A 125 -83.60 -87.77 11.76
CA SER A 125 -84.64 -88.62 11.16
C SER A 125 -85.07 -89.75 12.10
N SER A 126 -84.09 -90.47 12.67
CA SER A 126 -84.35 -91.55 13.63
C SER A 126 -85.05 -91.04 14.90
N LEU A 127 -84.75 -89.80 15.30
CA LEU A 127 -85.34 -89.17 16.48
C LEU A 127 -86.81 -88.81 16.25
N ASN A 128 -87.12 -88.26 15.08
CA ASN A 128 -88.49 -87.96 14.69
C ASN A 128 -89.33 -89.25 14.60
N GLU A 129 -88.79 -90.31 13.99
CA GLU A 129 -89.47 -91.62 13.93
C GLU A 129 -89.75 -92.19 15.33
N ALA A 130 -88.78 -92.12 16.24
CA ALA A 130 -88.98 -92.55 17.63
C ALA A 130 -90.05 -91.71 18.33
N GLY A 131 -90.05 -90.39 18.11
CA GLY A 131 -91.07 -89.48 18.63
C GLY A 131 -92.48 -89.77 18.09
N GLU A 132 -92.61 -90.14 16.81
CA GLU A 132 -93.87 -90.54 16.20
C GLU A 132 -94.40 -91.85 16.77
N GLN A 133 -93.52 -92.84 17.02
CA GLN A 133 -93.92 -94.09 17.69
C GLN A 133 -94.41 -93.83 19.12
N LEU A 134 -93.78 -92.90 19.85
CA LEU A 134 -94.26 -92.47 21.17
C LEU A 134 -95.62 -91.77 21.09
N ARG A 135 -95.82 -90.88 20.12
CA ARG A 135 -97.11 -90.21 19.88
C ARG A 135 -98.20 -91.21 19.50
N GLY A 136 -97.85 -92.27 18.77
CA GLY A 136 -98.73 -93.37 18.38
C GLY A 136 -98.99 -94.42 19.47
N GLY A 137 -98.46 -94.24 20.69
CA GLY A 137 -98.69 -95.14 21.82
C GLY A 137 -97.87 -96.43 21.80
N ASN A 138 -96.78 -96.48 21.03
CA ASN A 138 -95.92 -97.67 20.85
C ASN A 138 -94.53 -97.47 21.49
N PRO A 139 -94.40 -97.46 22.83
CA PRO A 139 -93.11 -97.20 23.50
C PRO A 139 -92.06 -98.27 23.21
N SER A 140 -92.46 -99.53 23.01
CA SER A 140 -91.54 -100.63 22.68
C SER A 140 -90.89 -100.43 21.30
N ALA A 141 -91.66 -99.97 20.30
CA ALA A 141 -91.12 -99.66 18.98
C ALA A 141 -90.17 -98.44 19.03
N ALA A 142 -90.53 -97.42 19.81
CA ALA A 142 -89.64 -96.28 20.05
C ALA A 142 -88.33 -96.68 20.75
N LEU A 143 -88.39 -97.58 21.74
CA LEU A 143 -87.22 -98.07 22.46
C LEU A 143 -86.26 -98.83 21.53
N VAL A 144 -86.78 -99.66 20.62
CA VAL A 144 -85.95 -100.33 19.60
C VAL A 144 -85.22 -99.31 18.73
N ILE A 145 -85.89 -98.24 18.27
CA ILE A 145 -85.25 -97.17 17.48
C ILE A 145 -84.18 -96.46 18.32
N ILE A 146 -84.47 -96.22 19.59
CA ILE A 146 -83.54 -95.57 20.51
C ILE A 146 -82.27 -96.40 20.70
N GLU A 147 -82.38 -97.70 20.97
CA GLU A 147 -81.23 -98.57 21.22
C GLU A 147 -80.46 -98.91 19.95
N THR A 148 -81.15 -99.16 18.84
CA THR A 148 -80.51 -99.66 17.61
C THR A 148 -80.03 -98.55 16.67
N ARG A 149 -80.66 -97.37 16.69
CA ARG A 149 -80.34 -96.25 15.77
C ARG A 149 -79.83 -95.02 16.49
N LEU A 150 -80.56 -94.52 17.51
CA LEU A 150 -80.20 -93.26 18.16
C LEU A 150 -78.96 -93.37 19.06
N SER A 151 -78.83 -94.42 19.86
CA SER A 151 -77.68 -94.62 20.74
C SER A 151 -76.37 -94.78 19.93
N PRO A 152 -76.29 -95.68 18.92
CA PRO A 152 -75.12 -95.73 18.03
C PRO A 152 -74.93 -94.45 17.21
N GLY A 153 -76.01 -93.77 16.83
CA GLY A 153 -75.96 -92.48 16.14
C GLY A 153 -75.34 -91.36 17.00
N SER A 154 -75.71 -91.28 18.28
CA SER A 154 -75.13 -90.32 19.23
C SER A 154 -73.64 -90.58 19.46
N GLN A 155 -73.22 -91.86 19.50
CA GLN A 155 -71.79 -92.22 19.59
C GLN A 155 -71.01 -91.80 18.34
N ARG A 156 -71.58 -92.01 17.15
CA ARG A 156 -70.99 -91.54 15.89
C ARG A 156 -70.85 -90.02 15.86
N LEU A 157 -71.90 -89.29 16.22
CA LEU A 157 -71.88 -87.84 16.36
C LEU A 157 -70.80 -87.37 17.34
N GLN A 158 -70.70 -88.00 18.51
CA GLN A 158 -69.66 -87.71 19.50
C GLN A 158 -68.26 -87.91 18.90
N SER A 159 -68.02 -89.03 18.22
CA SER A 159 -66.73 -89.32 17.60
C SER A 159 -66.36 -88.32 16.50
N GLY A 160 -67.35 -87.84 15.73
CA GLY A 160 -67.16 -86.79 14.73
C GLY A 160 -66.73 -85.47 15.34
N ILE A 161 -67.31 -85.11 16.49
CA ILE A 161 -66.97 -83.90 17.24
C ILE A 161 -65.60 -84.02 17.89
N ASP A 162 -65.27 -85.15 18.50
CA ASP A 162 -63.95 -85.37 19.12
C ASP A 162 -62.83 -85.32 18.06
N ARG A 163 -63.09 -85.84 16.86
CA ARG A 163 -62.19 -85.70 15.70
C ARG A 163 -62.06 -84.26 15.21
N LEU A 164 -63.15 -83.49 15.22
CA LEU A 164 -63.11 -82.06 14.90
C LEU A 164 -62.36 -81.26 15.98
N ASP A 165 -62.67 -81.45 17.26
CA ASP A 165 -62.02 -80.77 18.39
C ASP A 165 -60.52 -81.04 18.42
N SER A 166 -60.10 -82.31 18.27
CA SER A 166 -58.67 -82.67 18.20
C SER A 166 -57.95 -82.04 17.01
N LEU A 167 -58.55 -82.07 15.81
CA LEU A 167 -57.95 -81.46 14.61
C LEU A 167 -57.84 -79.93 14.74
N MET A 168 -58.87 -79.29 15.29
CA MET A 168 -58.90 -77.83 15.49
C MET A 168 -57.90 -77.40 16.56
N ARG A 169 -57.77 -78.15 17.66
CA ARG A 169 -56.75 -77.92 18.69
C ARG A 169 -55.34 -78.08 18.14
N GLN A 170 -55.09 -79.12 17.32
CA GLN A 170 -53.78 -79.35 16.70
C GLN A 170 -53.40 -78.22 15.73
N HIS A 171 -54.36 -77.73 14.93
CA HIS A 171 -54.13 -76.56 14.07
C HIS A 171 -53.86 -75.29 14.87
N ALA A 172 -54.62 -75.06 15.95
CA ALA A 172 -54.41 -73.90 16.83
C ALA A 172 -53.05 -73.92 17.51
N GLU A 173 -52.60 -75.09 17.99
CA GLU A 173 -51.29 -75.26 18.60
C GLU A 173 -50.15 -75.04 17.59
N SER A 174 -50.27 -75.62 16.39
CA SER A 174 -49.31 -75.41 15.30
C SER A 174 -49.25 -73.93 14.87
N ASN A 175 -50.41 -73.28 14.69
CA ASN A 175 -50.48 -71.87 14.31
C ASN A 175 -49.97 -70.95 15.40
N TYR A 176 -50.17 -71.30 16.68
CA TYR A 176 -49.58 -70.59 17.80
C TYR A 176 -48.05 -70.70 17.80
N ALA A 177 -47.50 -71.90 17.65
CA ALA A 177 -46.05 -72.11 17.57
C ALA A 177 -45.42 -71.33 16.41
N GLN A 178 -46.01 -71.41 15.21
CA GLN A 178 -45.54 -70.65 14.04
C GLN A 178 -45.66 -69.12 14.23
N SER A 179 -46.68 -68.66 14.95
CA SER A 179 -46.86 -67.24 15.26
C SER A 179 -45.81 -66.73 16.24
N VAL A 180 -45.42 -67.54 17.23
CA VAL A 180 -44.32 -67.22 18.16
C VAL A 180 -43.00 -67.12 17.40
N ASP A 181 -42.67 -68.08 16.54
CA ASP A 181 -41.41 -68.06 15.77
C ASP A 181 -41.34 -66.87 14.81
N SER A 182 -42.43 -66.59 14.10
CA SER A 182 -42.49 -65.45 13.18
C SER A 182 -42.41 -64.12 13.93
N TYR A 183 -43.02 -64.01 15.11
CA TYR A 183 -42.88 -62.84 15.97
C TYR A 183 -41.43 -62.64 16.42
N GLN A 184 -40.76 -63.71 16.86
CA GLN A 184 -39.35 -63.62 17.28
C GLN A 184 -38.44 -63.21 16.12
N LEU A 185 -38.64 -63.78 14.92
CA LEU A 185 -37.91 -63.41 13.72
C LEU A 185 -38.13 -61.93 13.36
N ALA A 186 -39.40 -61.48 13.28
CA ALA A 186 -39.75 -60.11 12.95
C ALA A 186 -39.18 -59.11 13.97
N ARG A 187 -39.27 -59.43 15.27
CA ARG A 187 -38.70 -58.64 16.36
C ARG A 187 -37.18 -58.56 16.27
N ASN A 188 -36.50 -59.68 16.06
CA ASN A 188 -35.04 -59.72 15.98
C ASN A 188 -34.51 -58.97 14.75
N CYS A 189 -35.17 -59.09 13.59
CA CYS A 189 -34.85 -58.30 12.41
C CYS A 189 -35.02 -56.80 12.67
N LEU A 190 -36.10 -56.38 13.35
CA LEU A 190 -36.33 -54.98 13.69
C LEU A 190 -35.27 -54.44 14.66
N ILE A 191 -34.88 -55.21 15.68
CA ILE A 191 -33.79 -54.86 16.61
C ILE A 191 -32.47 -54.74 15.85
N ALA A 192 -32.15 -55.68 14.96
CA ALA A 192 -30.92 -55.66 14.18
C ALA A 192 -30.84 -54.45 13.24
N MET A 193 -31.95 -54.08 12.58
CA MET A 193 -32.02 -52.89 11.72
C MET A 193 -31.86 -51.59 12.53
N LEU A 194 -32.49 -51.48 13.71
CA LEU A 194 -32.33 -50.32 14.59
C LEU A 194 -30.88 -50.19 15.10
N ALA A 195 -30.30 -51.29 15.58
CA ALA A 195 -28.92 -51.30 16.06
C ALA A 195 -27.92 -50.97 14.95
N GLY A 196 -28.08 -51.56 13.76
CA GLY A 196 -27.24 -51.29 12.60
C GLY A 196 -27.35 -49.84 12.12
N GLY A 197 -28.59 -49.32 12.03
CA GLY A 197 -28.83 -47.93 11.67
C GLY A 197 -28.17 -46.95 12.66
N LEU A 198 -28.30 -47.21 13.96
CA LEU A 198 -27.67 -46.38 14.99
C LEU A 198 -26.14 -46.42 14.89
N ALA A 199 -25.54 -47.58 14.69
CA ALA A 199 -24.08 -47.73 14.54
C ALA A 199 -23.55 -46.93 13.34
N VAL A 200 -24.21 -47.05 12.17
CA VAL A 200 -23.85 -46.29 10.96
C VAL A 200 -23.98 -44.78 11.21
N SER A 201 -25.05 -44.35 11.88
CA SER A 201 -25.29 -42.95 12.24
C SER A 201 -24.15 -42.39 13.11
N LEU A 202 -23.74 -43.12 14.14
CA LEU A 202 -22.69 -42.70 15.08
C LEU A 202 -21.32 -42.63 14.38
N ILE A 203 -20.98 -43.63 13.56
CA ILE A 203 -19.71 -43.64 12.82
C ILE A 203 -19.64 -42.48 11.84
N ALA A 204 -20.71 -42.27 11.06
CA ALA A 204 -20.78 -41.19 10.08
C ALA A 204 -20.72 -39.80 10.75
N GLY A 205 -21.45 -39.63 11.86
CA GLY A 205 -21.42 -38.41 12.68
C GLY A 205 -20.03 -38.14 13.27
N TRP A 206 -19.38 -39.16 13.83
CA TRP A 206 -18.03 -39.04 14.39
C TRP A 206 -16.98 -38.65 13.33
N MET A 207 -17.03 -39.25 12.13
CA MET A 207 -16.14 -38.89 11.04
C MET A 207 -16.34 -37.45 10.55
N LEU A 208 -17.59 -36.98 10.45
CA LEU A 208 -17.90 -35.59 10.10
C LEU A 208 -17.35 -34.61 11.14
N VAL A 209 -17.67 -34.82 12.42
CA VAL A 209 -17.20 -33.95 13.51
C VAL A 209 -15.68 -33.92 13.53
N ARG A 210 -15.01 -35.07 13.47
CA ARG A 210 -13.55 -35.15 13.47
C ARG A 210 -12.92 -34.42 12.28
N SER A 211 -13.51 -34.51 11.09
CA SER A 211 -13.02 -33.83 9.88
C SER A 211 -13.17 -32.31 9.96
N ILE A 212 -14.34 -31.84 10.42
CA ILE A 212 -14.65 -30.41 10.53
C ILE A 212 -13.83 -29.78 11.65
N SER A 213 -13.86 -30.36 12.87
CA SER A 213 -13.15 -29.81 14.03
C SER A 213 -11.65 -29.68 13.79
N ARG A 214 -11.01 -30.66 13.15
CA ARG A 214 -9.58 -30.59 12.82
C ARG A 214 -9.26 -29.47 11.83
N SER A 215 -10.11 -29.27 10.83
CA SER A 215 -9.88 -28.24 9.81
C SER A 215 -10.13 -26.83 10.36
N VAL A 216 -11.17 -26.67 11.18
CA VAL A 216 -11.45 -25.41 11.88
C VAL A 216 -10.33 -25.06 12.86
N GLU A 217 -9.82 -26.02 13.61
CA GLU A 217 -8.73 -25.76 14.56
C GLU A 217 -7.45 -25.33 13.84
N ARG A 218 -7.12 -25.91 12.68
CA ARG A 218 -5.99 -25.44 11.85
C ARG A 218 -6.19 -24.01 11.33
N ALA A 219 -7.39 -23.70 10.83
CA ALA A 219 -7.72 -22.35 10.39
C ALA A 219 -7.60 -21.33 11.54
N ARG A 220 -8.10 -21.71 12.73
CA ARG A 220 -7.98 -20.91 13.96
C ARG A 220 -6.52 -20.70 14.36
N GLN A 221 -5.69 -21.75 14.29
CA GLN A 221 -4.26 -21.66 14.60
C GLN A 221 -3.53 -20.73 13.63
N LEU A 222 -3.76 -20.87 12.33
CA LEU A 222 -3.17 -19.98 11.32
C LEU A 222 -3.61 -18.53 11.53
N ALA A 223 -4.90 -18.27 11.68
CA ALA A 223 -5.41 -16.94 11.95
C ALA A 223 -4.85 -16.35 13.25
N SER A 224 -4.69 -17.17 14.29
CA SER A 224 -4.06 -16.77 15.55
C SER A 224 -2.56 -16.50 15.40
N ALA A 225 -1.86 -17.24 14.55
CA ALA A 225 -0.45 -17.01 14.25
C ALA A 225 -0.27 -15.65 13.55
N ILE A 226 -1.08 -15.39 12.51
CA ILE A 226 -1.12 -14.11 11.79
C ILE A 226 -1.44 -12.95 12.76
N ALA A 227 -2.44 -13.10 13.61
CA ALA A 227 -2.81 -12.09 14.60
C ALA A 227 -1.70 -11.80 15.63
N ASN A 228 -0.88 -12.82 15.94
CA ASN A 228 0.29 -12.69 16.80
C ASN A 228 1.57 -12.31 16.02
N GLY A 229 1.45 -11.84 14.78
CA GLY A 229 2.57 -11.36 13.98
C GLY A 229 3.39 -12.45 13.30
N HIS A 230 3.07 -13.73 13.43
CA HIS A 230 3.80 -14.79 12.73
C HIS A 230 3.17 -14.98 11.35
N ILE A 231 3.94 -14.70 10.30
CA ILE A 231 3.47 -14.74 8.90
C ILE A 231 4.51 -15.41 8.00
N GLY A 232 4.11 -15.82 6.80
CA GLY A 232 4.98 -16.57 5.87
C GLY A 232 4.91 -18.08 6.09
N HIS A 233 3.72 -18.60 6.41
CA HIS A 233 3.50 -20.03 6.59
C HIS A 233 3.38 -20.73 5.22
N GLY A 234 4.38 -21.57 4.90
CA GLY A 234 4.39 -22.40 3.69
C GLY A 234 3.35 -23.54 3.71
N LEU A 235 2.09 -23.22 3.46
CA LEU A 235 0.99 -24.20 3.40
C LEU A 235 0.82 -24.74 1.97
N ASN A 236 1.29 -25.97 1.74
CA ASN A 236 1.30 -26.59 0.40
C ASN A 236 0.18 -27.61 0.14
N HIS A 237 -0.61 -27.97 1.15
CA HIS A 237 -1.60 -29.05 1.03
C HIS A 237 -2.97 -28.62 1.56
N PHE A 238 -3.95 -28.55 0.67
CA PHE A 238 -5.32 -28.17 0.99
C PHE A 238 -6.31 -29.26 0.59
N SER A 239 -7.39 -29.38 1.38
CA SER A 239 -8.54 -30.19 0.96
C SER A 239 -9.22 -29.54 -0.26
N HIS A 240 -10.00 -30.30 -1.01
CA HIS A 240 -10.79 -29.76 -2.13
C HIS A 240 -12.23 -29.40 -1.72
N ASP A 241 -12.57 -29.56 -0.44
CA ASP A 241 -13.85 -29.12 0.12
C ASP A 241 -13.85 -27.63 0.53
N GLU A 242 -14.98 -27.17 1.06
CA GLU A 242 -15.18 -25.78 1.48
C GLU A 242 -14.16 -25.34 2.56
N MET A 243 -13.73 -26.26 3.45
CA MET A 243 -12.69 -25.96 4.44
C MET A 243 -11.31 -25.81 3.80
N GLY A 244 -11.02 -26.58 2.77
CA GLY A 244 -9.81 -26.40 1.98
C GLY A 244 -9.78 -25.11 1.15
N GLN A 245 -10.95 -24.60 0.72
CA GLN A 245 -11.06 -23.28 0.12
C GLN A 245 -10.83 -22.17 1.14
N LEU A 246 -11.40 -22.29 2.35
CA LEU A 246 -11.13 -21.36 3.46
C LEU A 246 -9.64 -21.32 3.81
N MET A 247 -8.99 -22.49 3.93
CA MET A 247 -7.56 -22.56 4.21
C MET A 247 -6.70 -21.95 3.10
N ARG A 248 -7.09 -22.09 1.83
CA ARG A 248 -6.41 -21.42 0.71
C ARG A 248 -6.53 -19.91 0.82
N ALA A 249 -7.74 -19.39 1.06
CA ALA A 249 -7.93 -17.95 1.24
C ALA A 249 -7.11 -17.38 2.41
N LEU A 250 -7.00 -18.12 3.52
CA LEU A 250 -6.15 -17.73 4.64
C LEU A 250 -4.65 -17.80 4.30
N ALA A 251 -4.21 -18.80 3.53
CA ALA A 251 -2.82 -18.90 3.08
C ALA A 251 -2.46 -17.78 2.08
N ASP A 252 -3.37 -17.45 1.16
CA ASP A 252 -3.20 -16.32 0.25
C ASP A 252 -3.11 -15.00 1.04
N MET A 253 -3.95 -14.82 2.07
CA MET A 253 -3.87 -13.66 2.98
C MET A 253 -2.52 -13.59 3.71
N ASP A 254 -2.03 -14.71 4.25
CA ASP A 254 -0.73 -14.82 4.92
C ASP A 254 0.42 -14.43 3.97
N ASN A 255 0.40 -14.93 2.73
CA ASN A 255 1.41 -14.60 1.71
C ASN A 255 1.38 -13.12 1.31
N HIS A 256 0.19 -12.53 1.10
CA HIS A 256 0.07 -11.11 0.76
C HIS A 256 0.52 -10.21 1.91
N LEU A 257 0.15 -10.53 3.16
CA LEU A 257 0.62 -9.80 4.33
C LEU A 257 2.13 -9.90 4.49
N SER A 258 2.71 -11.09 4.29
CA SER A 258 4.16 -11.31 4.27
C SER A 258 4.87 -10.44 3.23
N GLY A 259 4.34 -10.38 2.00
CA GLY A 259 4.85 -9.50 0.96
C GLY A 259 4.79 -8.03 1.33
N ILE A 260 3.64 -7.55 1.84
CA ILE A 260 3.47 -6.15 2.27
C ILE A 260 4.45 -5.79 3.40
N VAL A 261 4.59 -6.66 4.41
CA VAL A 261 5.51 -6.42 5.54
C VAL A 261 6.95 -6.32 5.04
N ARG A 262 7.37 -7.21 4.13
CA ARG A 262 8.71 -7.16 3.53
C ARG A 262 8.92 -5.86 2.76
N ASP A 263 8.02 -5.52 1.85
CA ASP A 263 8.15 -4.33 0.99
C ASP A 263 8.16 -3.04 1.84
N VAL A 264 7.33 -2.97 2.89
CA VAL A 264 7.32 -1.83 3.83
C VAL A 264 8.60 -1.78 4.67
N SER A 265 9.11 -2.93 5.13
CA SER A 265 10.37 -2.99 5.89
C SER A 265 11.56 -2.56 5.04
N GLU A 266 11.68 -3.06 3.81
CA GLU A 266 12.73 -2.67 2.85
C GLU A 266 12.63 -1.17 2.51
N SER A 267 11.42 -0.67 2.26
CA SER A 267 11.19 0.76 1.98
C SER A 267 11.54 1.64 3.18
N ALA A 268 11.25 1.19 4.40
CA ALA A 268 11.59 1.94 5.61
C ALA A 268 13.11 2.00 5.86
N VAL A 269 13.84 0.92 5.61
CA VAL A 269 15.32 0.92 5.67
C VAL A 269 15.89 1.88 4.63
N ALA A 270 15.42 1.79 3.37
CA ALA A 270 15.85 2.70 2.31
C ALA A 270 15.54 4.18 2.63
N LEU A 271 14.41 4.45 3.29
CA LEU A 271 14.03 5.79 3.73
C LEU A 271 14.91 6.31 4.86
N ASP A 272 15.31 5.46 5.83
CA ASP A 272 16.27 5.85 6.88
C ASP A 272 17.64 6.19 6.27
N ASP A 273 18.14 5.38 5.35
CA ASP A 273 19.40 5.61 4.66
C ASP A 273 19.37 6.92 3.86
N ALA A 274 18.30 7.17 3.10
CA ALA A 274 18.11 8.41 2.36
C ALA A 274 18.05 9.63 3.30
N ALA A 275 17.34 9.53 4.42
CA ALA A 275 17.26 10.60 5.42
C ALA A 275 18.62 10.90 6.06
N ARG A 276 19.44 9.88 6.34
CA ARG A 276 20.82 10.06 6.82
C ARG A 276 21.71 10.74 5.79
N GLN A 277 21.62 10.34 4.52
CA GLN A 277 22.35 11.00 3.44
C GLN A 277 21.93 12.46 3.28
N MET A 278 20.63 12.77 3.40
CA MET A 278 20.14 14.14 3.41
C MET A 278 20.68 14.95 4.59
N ALA A 279 20.75 14.36 5.79
CA ALA A 279 21.32 15.01 6.96
C ALA A 279 22.80 15.38 6.72
N THR A 280 23.61 14.42 6.22
CA THR A 280 25.01 14.70 5.86
C THR A 280 25.13 15.75 4.76
N GLY A 281 24.24 15.74 3.75
CA GLY A 281 24.20 16.75 2.71
C GLY A 281 23.84 18.14 3.22
N ASN A 282 22.97 18.22 4.23
CA ASN A 282 22.63 19.48 4.88
C ASN A 282 23.78 20.01 5.75
N ASP A 283 24.56 19.13 6.39
CA ASP A 283 25.76 19.53 7.13
C ASP A 283 26.81 20.16 6.20
N ASP A 284 27.06 19.56 5.02
CA ASP A 284 27.92 20.16 3.99
C ASP A 284 27.38 21.52 3.50
N LEU A 285 26.07 21.60 3.26
CA LEU A 285 25.44 22.85 2.86
C LEU A 285 25.53 23.92 3.96
N ALA A 286 25.46 23.52 5.24
CA ALA A 286 25.66 24.41 6.39
C ALA A 286 27.08 24.99 6.39
N GLU A 287 28.10 24.14 6.23
CA GLU A 287 29.51 24.54 6.20
C GLU A 287 29.80 25.50 5.03
N ARG A 288 29.24 25.20 3.85
CA ARG A 288 29.36 26.06 2.67
C ARG A 288 28.64 27.39 2.85
N THR A 289 27.45 27.39 3.47
CA THR A 289 26.70 28.62 3.78
C THR A 289 27.48 29.48 4.78
N HIS A 290 28.10 28.86 5.79
CA HIS A 290 28.96 29.58 6.74
C HIS A 290 30.20 30.18 6.06
N SER A 291 30.89 29.39 5.24
CA SER A 291 32.04 29.86 4.45
C SER A 291 31.66 31.01 3.51
N GLN A 292 30.48 30.92 2.88
CA GLN A 292 29.94 31.97 2.02
C GLN A 292 29.64 33.25 2.82
N SER A 293 29.11 33.13 4.04
CA SER A 293 28.90 34.27 4.93
C SER A 293 30.22 34.99 5.23
N SER A 294 31.27 34.25 5.61
CA SER A 294 32.59 34.83 5.87
C SER A 294 33.20 35.48 4.62
N ALA A 295 33.03 34.87 3.44
CA ALA A 295 33.49 35.44 2.18
C ALA A 295 32.74 36.74 1.83
N LEU A 296 31.43 36.81 2.11
CA LEU A 296 30.63 38.02 1.93
C LEU A 296 31.07 39.13 2.88
N GLU A 297 31.35 38.83 4.15
CA GLU A 297 31.90 39.81 5.12
C GLU A 297 33.23 40.40 4.63
N GLN A 298 34.16 39.55 4.19
CA GLN A 298 35.45 40.01 3.66
C GLN A 298 35.29 40.82 2.36
N THR A 299 34.35 40.43 1.51
CA THR A 299 34.04 41.16 0.28
C THR A 299 33.43 42.53 0.60
N ALA A 300 32.49 42.60 1.54
CA ALA A 300 31.89 43.86 2.00
C ALA A 300 32.95 44.82 2.56
N ALA A 301 33.84 44.34 3.43
CA ALA A 301 34.95 45.13 3.95
C ALA A 301 35.89 45.64 2.84
N SER A 302 36.18 44.80 1.84
CA SER A 302 36.98 45.18 0.68
C SER A 302 36.28 46.25 -0.18
N MET A 303 34.95 46.16 -0.32
CA MET A 303 34.14 47.13 -1.03
C MET A 303 34.06 48.48 -0.29
N GLU A 304 33.97 48.48 1.05
CA GLU A 304 34.06 49.71 1.85
C GLU A 304 35.41 50.42 1.64
N GLN A 305 36.51 49.67 1.71
CA GLN A 305 37.85 50.20 1.46
C GLN A 305 37.99 50.72 0.02
N MET A 306 37.43 50.01 -0.96
CA MET A 306 37.43 50.44 -2.36
C MET A 306 36.60 51.72 -2.56
N THR A 307 35.43 51.80 -1.93
CA THR A 307 34.57 53.01 -1.94
C THR A 307 35.33 54.21 -1.38
N ALA A 308 36.01 54.04 -0.24
CA ALA A 308 36.82 55.08 0.37
C ALA A 308 37.96 55.53 -0.56
N THR A 309 38.65 54.58 -1.19
CA THR A 309 39.78 54.87 -2.10
C THR A 309 39.30 55.59 -3.37
N VAL A 310 38.20 55.15 -3.97
CA VAL A 310 37.62 55.79 -5.16
C VAL A 310 37.13 57.21 -4.85
N LYS A 311 36.53 57.42 -3.68
CA LYS A 311 36.17 58.76 -3.20
C LYS A 311 37.40 59.65 -3.04
N HIS A 312 38.44 59.14 -2.38
CA HIS A 312 39.71 59.86 -2.22
C HIS A 312 40.36 60.20 -3.56
N ASN A 313 40.28 59.31 -4.56
CA ASN A 313 40.78 59.59 -5.91
C ASN A 313 39.98 60.70 -6.61
N ALA A 314 38.66 60.72 -6.43
CA ALA A 314 37.82 61.78 -6.98
C ALA A 314 38.14 63.15 -6.34
N ASP A 315 38.35 63.17 -5.02
CA ASP A 315 38.72 64.38 -4.27
C ASP A 315 40.13 64.86 -4.69
N ASN A 316 41.12 63.96 -4.78
CA ASN A 316 42.46 64.27 -5.28
C ASN A 316 42.45 64.80 -6.71
N ALA A 317 41.61 64.24 -7.58
CA ALA A 317 41.46 64.73 -8.95
C ALA A 317 40.89 66.15 -8.97
N ALA A 318 39.89 66.45 -8.13
CA ALA A 318 39.36 67.80 -8.01
C ALA A 318 40.40 68.81 -7.50
N GLU A 319 41.21 68.43 -6.50
CA GLU A 319 42.30 69.27 -5.99
C GLU A 319 43.40 69.50 -7.04
N ALA A 320 43.78 68.44 -7.77
CA ALA A 320 44.76 68.55 -8.84
C ALA A 320 44.28 69.42 -10.01
N ASP A 321 42.98 69.40 -10.34
CA ASP A 321 42.37 70.28 -11.35
C ASP A 321 42.49 71.75 -10.96
N GLU A 322 42.18 72.10 -9.71
CA GLU A 322 42.33 73.46 -9.19
C GLU A 322 43.79 73.92 -9.14
N LEU A 323 44.71 73.04 -8.74
CA LEU A 323 46.15 73.33 -8.78
C LEU A 323 46.62 73.59 -10.21
N ALA A 324 46.21 72.77 -11.17
CA ALA A 324 46.58 72.93 -12.58
C ALA A 324 46.03 74.24 -13.17
N LYS A 325 44.80 74.66 -12.84
CA LYS A 325 44.25 75.98 -13.22
C LYS A 325 45.08 77.13 -12.64
N THR A 326 45.52 76.99 -11.39
CA THR A 326 46.36 77.99 -10.72
C THR A 326 47.72 78.11 -11.43
N VAL A 327 48.36 76.98 -11.75
CA VAL A 327 49.63 76.95 -12.48
C VAL A 327 49.49 77.56 -13.88
N ARG A 328 48.41 77.24 -14.61
CA ARG A 328 48.12 77.86 -15.92
C ARG A 328 48.02 79.38 -15.82
N THR A 329 47.26 79.88 -14.85
CA THR A 329 47.14 81.33 -14.59
C THR A 329 48.49 81.97 -14.27
N GLN A 330 49.35 81.28 -13.51
CA GLN A 330 50.71 81.74 -13.20
C GLN A 330 51.58 81.81 -14.46
N ALA A 331 51.51 80.80 -15.34
CA ALA A 331 52.25 80.74 -16.58
C ALA A 331 51.80 81.78 -17.61
N GLU A 332 50.48 82.06 -17.69
CA GLU A 332 49.92 83.16 -18.49
C GLU A 332 50.47 84.52 -18.05
N ARG A 333 50.47 84.80 -16.74
CA ARG A 333 51.08 86.02 -16.18
C ARG A 333 52.59 86.07 -16.44
N GLY A 334 53.28 84.93 -16.37
CA GLY A 334 54.70 84.82 -16.71
C GLY A 334 54.97 85.18 -18.17
N SER A 335 54.13 84.71 -19.09
CA SER A 335 54.23 85.06 -20.52
C SER A 335 54.00 86.55 -20.77
N GLU A 336 53.05 87.18 -20.07
CA GLU A 336 52.81 88.62 -20.15
C GLU A 336 54.04 89.45 -19.72
N VAL A 337 54.70 89.05 -18.62
CA VAL A 337 55.93 89.68 -18.14
C VAL A 337 57.08 89.50 -19.14
N LEU A 338 57.25 88.30 -19.71
CA LEU A 338 58.29 88.08 -20.73
C LEU A 338 58.03 88.89 -22.01
N ASN A 339 56.78 88.99 -22.46
CA ASN A 339 56.42 89.85 -23.60
C ASN A 339 56.80 91.31 -23.34
N SER A 340 56.52 91.80 -22.13
CA SER A 340 56.93 93.14 -21.70
C SER A 340 58.46 93.30 -21.66
N ALA A 341 59.19 92.27 -21.22
CA ALA A 341 60.65 92.26 -21.19
C ALA A 341 61.28 92.25 -22.60
N VAL A 342 60.71 91.50 -23.55
CA VAL A 342 61.14 91.53 -24.97
C VAL A 342 60.96 92.94 -25.54
N GLN A 343 59.82 93.57 -25.26
CA GLN A 343 59.56 94.93 -25.71
C GLN A 343 60.57 95.94 -25.12
N ALA A 344 60.86 95.86 -23.82
CA ALA A 344 61.87 96.70 -23.18
C ALA A 344 63.28 96.47 -23.78
N MET A 345 63.66 95.22 -24.07
CA MET A 345 64.95 94.92 -24.72
C MET A 345 65.04 95.53 -26.13
N ARG A 346 63.96 95.50 -26.92
CA ARG A 346 63.90 96.14 -28.25
C ARG A 346 64.02 97.67 -28.15
N GLU A 347 63.41 98.28 -27.13
CA GLU A 347 63.55 99.71 -26.87
C GLU A 347 64.99 100.08 -26.49
N ILE A 348 65.65 99.27 -25.65
CA ILE A 348 67.07 99.45 -25.29
C ILE A 348 67.99 99.28 -26.50
N GLU A 349 67.73 98.27 -27.34
CA GLU A 349 68.48 98.04 -28.59
C GLU A 349 68.38 99.25 -29.53
N SER A 350 67.15 99.73 -29.76
CA SER A 350 66.86 100.92 -30.56
C SER A 350 67.54 102.18 -30.00
N SER A 351 67.48 102.38 -28.68
CA SER A 351 68.15 103.48 -27.99
C SER A 351 69.67 103.39 -28.14
N SER A 352 70.26 102.20 -27.97
CA SER A 352 71.70 101.96 -28.13
C SER A 352 72.18 102.25 -29.55
N LYS A 353 71.36 101.91 -30.56
CA LYS A 353 71.64 102.22 -31.97
C LYS A 353 71.65 103.73 -32.23
N LYS A 354 70.67 104.47 -31.68
CA LYS A 354 70.66 105.94 -31.74
C LYS A 354 71.88 106.56 -31.06
N ILE A 355 72.31 106.04 -29.91
CA ILE A 355 73.53 106.51 -29.24
C ILE A 355 74.75 106.22 -30.12
N ALA A 356 74.82 105.07 -30.80
CA ALA A 356 75.89 104.75 -31.74
C ALA A 356 75.97 105.77 -32.89
N ASP A 357 74.82 106.15 -33.46
CA ASP A 357 74.71 107.16 -34.52
C ASP A 357 75.19 108.54 -34.04
N ILE A 358 74.76 108.97 -32.84
CA ILE A 358 75.21 110.23 -32.22
C ILE A 358 76.72 110.20 -31.96
N ASN A 359 77.23 109.10 -31.44
CA ASN A 359 78.66 108.95 -31.16
C ASN A 359 79.51 108.95 -32.44
N HIS A 360 78.96 108.46 -33.56
CA HIS A 360 79.59 108.59 -34.87
C HIS A 360 79.72 110.06 -35.30
N VAL A 361 78.67 110.87 -35.10
CA VAL A 361 78.72 112.32 -35.36
C VAL A 361 79.74 113.02 -34.45
N ILE A 362 79.85 112.62 -33.18
CA ILE A 362 80.86 113.17 -32.25
C ILE A 362 82.28 112.87 -32.72
N ASP A 363 82.55 111.64 -33.17
CA ASP A 363 83.84 111.24 -33.74
C ASP A 363 84.17 112.05 -35.01
N GLU A 364 83.17 112.27 -35.88
CA GLU A 364 83.31 113.11 -37.06
C GLU A 364 83.61 114.57 -36.70
N ILE A 365 82.90 115.15 -35.71
CA ILE A 365 83.17 116.49 -35.19
C ILE A 365 84.59 116.57 -34.62
N ALA A 366 85.03 115.57 -33.86
CA ALA A 366 86.37 115.52 -33.30
C ALA A 366 87.44 115.47 -34.41
N PHE A 367 87.21 114.67 -35.47
CA PHE A 367 88.08 114.60 -36.64
C PHE A 367 88.15 115.94 -37.40
N GLN A 368 87.00 116.55 -37.68
CA GLN A 368 86.92 117.87 -38.31
C GLN A 368 87.61 118.96 -37.46
N THR A 369 87.42 118.93 -36.13
CA THR A 369 88.08 119.85 -35.20
C THR A 369 89.59 119.66 -35.18
N ASN A 370 90.08 118.42 -35.23
CA ASN A 370 91.50 118.10 -35.32
C ASN A 370 92.12 118.60 -36.64
N LEU A 371 91.40 118.49 -37.77
CA LEU A 371 91.82 119.06 -39.06
C LEU A 371 91.84 120.59 -39.06
N LEU A 372 90.80 121.24 -38.50
CA LEU A 372 90.74 122.69 -38.33
C LEU A 372 91.88 123.22 -37.47
N ALA A 373 92.16 122.53 -36.35
CA ALA A 373 93.25 122.88 -35.45
C ALA A 373 94.63 122.68 -36.09
N LEU A 374 94.80 121.64 -36.92
CA LEU A 374 96.01 121.45 -37.72
C LEU A 374 96.21 122.59 -38.72
N ASN A 375 95.16 122.97 -39.45
CA ASN A 375 95.21 124.09 -40.39
C ASN A 375 95.54 125.42 -39.67
N ALA A 376 94.94 125.65 -38.50
CA ALA A 376 95.23 126.82 -37.67
C ALA A 376 96.68 126.82 -37.14
N ALA A 377 97.21 125.66 -36.73
CA ALA A 377 98.60 125.53 -36.29
C ALA A 377 99.60 125.79 -37.42
N VAL A 378 99.29 125.34 -38.65
CA VAL A 378 100.09 125.62 -39.85
C VAL A 378 100.08 127.11 -40.19
N GLU A 379 98.92 127.75 -40.17
CA GLU A 379 98.81 129.20 -40.47
C GLU A 379 99.47 130.05 -39.37
N ALA A 380 99.37 129.62 -38.10
CA ALA A 380 100.09 130.25 -37.00
C ALA A 380 101.62 130.12 -37.11
N ALA A 381 102.13 128.97 -37.59
CA ALA A 381 103.56 128.80 -37.89
C ALA A 381 104.02 129.69 -39.07
N ARG A 382 103.12 129.94 -40.04
CA ARG A 382 103.36 130.82 -41.18
C ARG A 382 103.45 132.30 -40.81
N ALA A 383 102.76 132.72 -39.75
CA ALA A 383 102.76 134.09 -39.23
C ALA A 383 103.98 134.44 -38.33
N GLY A 384 104.92 133.51 -38.10
CA GLY A 384 106.16 133.76 -37.36
C GLY A 384 105.94 134.15 -35.89
N GLU A 385 106.70 135.13 -35.36
CA GLU A 385 106.62 135.55 -33.95
C GLU A 385 105.22 136.09 -33.55
N GLN A 386 104.45 136.66 -34.48
CA GLN A 386 103.10 137.17 -34.22
C GLN A 386 102.06 136.04 -34.03
N GLY A 387 102.36 134.83 -34.47
CA GLY A 387 101.46 133.67 -34.43
C GLY A 387 101.61 132.77 -33.19
N ARG A 388 102.59 133.02 -32.30
CA ARG A 388 102.92 132.12 -31.18
C ARG A 388 101.74 131.84 -30.24
N GLY A 389 100.94 132.86 -29.91
CA GLY A 389 99.74 132.69 -29.08
C GLY A 389 98.67 131.82 -29.75
N PHE A 390 98.45 132.01 -31.06
CA PHE A 390 97.53 131.20 -31.85
C PHE A 390 98.01 129.76 -32.04
N ALA A 391 99.31 129.54 -32.19
CA ALA A 391 99.89 128.20 -32.31
C ALA A 391 99.67 127.36 -31.03
N VAL A 392 99.78 127.97 -29.85
CA VAL A 392 99.50 127.30 -28.56
C VAL A 392 98.02 126.92 -28.47
N VAL A 393 97.11 127.85 -28.79
CA VAL A 393 95.66 127.57 -28.79
C VAL A 393 95.32 126.48 -29.81
N ALA A 394 95.88 126.52 -31.02
CA ALA A 394 95.66 125.50 -32.04
C ALA A 394 96.19 124.12 -31.60
N SER A 395 97.33 124.05 -30.92
CA SER A 395 97.84 122.80 -30.33
C SER A 395 96.92 122.27 -29.23
N GLU A 396 96.40 123.14 -28.36
CA GLU A 396 95.49 122.77 -27.28
C GLU A 396 94.15 122.26 -27.83
N VAL A 397 93.58 122.94 -28.83
CA VAL A 397 92.35 122.51 -29.54
C VAL A 397 92.58 121.17 -30.24
N ARG A 398 93.75 120.97 -30.86
CA ARG A 398 94.11 119.69 -31.49
C ARG A 398 94.20 118.56 -30.46
N GLN A 399 94.84 118.80 -29.33
CA GLN A 399 94.94 117.82 -28.25
C GLN A 399 93.56 117.49 -27.65
N LEU A 400 92.69 118.48 -27.50
CA LEU A 400 91.31 118.28 -27.06
C LEU A 400 90.50 117.46 -28.09
N ALA A 401 90.65 117.75 -29.38
CA ALA A 401 90.01 117.00 -30.45
C ALA A 401 90.47 115.53 -30.50
N GLN A 402 91.77 115.26 -30.33
CA GLN A 402 92.29 113.90 -30.22
C GLN A 402 91.78 113.18 -28.96
N ARG A 403 91.63 113.87 -27.83
CA ARG A 403 91.00 113.33 -26.62
C ARG A 403 89.53 112.99 -26.85
N SER A 404 88.78 113.86 -27.53
CA SER A 404 87.37 113.63 -27.88
C SER A 404 87.21 112.44 -28.83
N ALA A 405 88.06 112.31 -29.86
CA ALA A 405 88.05 111.16 -30.76
C ALA A 405 88.36 109.84 -30.03
N LYS A 406 89.35 109.86 -29.12
CA LYS A 406 89.65 108.69 -28.27
C LYS A 406 88.46 108.31 -27.38
N ALA A 407 87.83 109.29 -26.73
CA ALA A 407 86.64 109.06 -25.90
C ALA A 407 85.46 108.54 -26.73
N ALA A 408 85.24 109.07 -27.94
CA ALA A 408 84.22 108.59 -28.86
C ALA A 408 84.47 107.13 -29.28
N GLN A 409 85.73 106.74 -29.54
CA GLN A 409 86.09 105.36 -29.86
C GLN A 409 85.90 104.39 -28.68
N GLU A 410 86.20 104.83 -27.46
CA GLU A 410 85.91 104.07 -26.22
C GLU A 410 84.40 103.89 -26.03
N ILE A 411 83.60 104.95 -26.20
CA ILE A 411 82.13 104.90 -26.16
C ILE A 411 81.58 103.97 -27.25
N LYS A 412 82.11 104.03 -28.48
CA LYS A 412 81.70 103.13 -29.59
C LYS A 412 81.86 101.66 -29.20
N THR A 413 82.99 101.33 -28.58
CA THR A 413 83.29 99.96 -28.12
C THR A 413 82.29 99.52 -27.04
N LEU A 414 81.99 100.40 -26.07
CA LEU A 414 81.01 100.13 -25.01
C LEU A 414 79.59 99.96 -25.56
N ILE A 415 79.17 100.78 -26.53
CA ILE A 415 77.85 100.67 -27.17
C ILE A 415 77.76 99.36 -27.96
N SER A 416 78.78 99.02 -28.75
CA SER A 416 78.81 97.76 -29.51
C SER A 416 78.73 96.55 -28.57
N ALA A 417 79.43 96.58 -27.44
CA ALA A 417 79.34 95.54 -26.42
C ALA A 417 77.94 95.49 -25.77
N SER A 418 77.30 96.64 -25.56
CA SER A 418 75.96 96.74 -24.99
C SER A 418 74.89 96.19 -25.93
N VAL A 419 74.94 96.54 -27.21
CA VAL A 419 74.04 96.00 -28.25
C VAL A 419 74.16 94.47 -28.32
N SER A 420 75.38 93.93 -28.33
CA SER A 420 75.59 92.48 -28.34
C SER A 420 75.03 91.79 -27.09
N LYS A 421 75.17 92.40 -25.91
CA LYS A 421 74.58 91.86 -24.66
C LYS A 421 73.06 91.95 -24.65
N VAL A 422 72.47 93.01 -25.19
CA VAL A 422 71.02 93.18 -25.31
C VAL A 422 70.44 92.17 -26.30
N ASP A 423 71.10 91.93 -27.43
CA ASP A 423 70.70 90.89 -28.39
C ASP A 423 70.75 89.48 -27.79
N ALA A 424 71.83 89.14 -27.09
CA ALA A 424 71.93 87.88 -26.34
C ALA A 424 70.83 87.76 -25.26
N GLY A 425 70.54 88.86 -24.54
CA GLY A 425 69.45 88.92 -23.56
C GLY A 425 68.06 88.74 -24.19
N SER A 426 67.81 89.39 -25.33
CA SER A 426 66.55 89.27 -26.07
C SER A 426 66.29 87.84 -26.51
N ASN A 427 67.30 87.16 -27.05
CA ASN A 427 67.22 85.75 -27.44
C ASN A 427 66.92 84.83 -26.24
N LEU A 428 67.52 85.09 -25.07
CA LEU A 428 67.23 84.32 -23.84
C LEU A 428 65.79 84.53 -23.36
N VAL A 429 65.27 85.75 -23.43
CA VAL A 429 63.88 86.07 -23.03
C VAL A 429 62.88 85.43 -24.01
N LEU A 430 63.12 85.50 -25.31
CA LEU A 430 62.30 84.83 -26.33
C LEU A 430 62.23 83.32 -26.11
N ARG A 431 63.38 82.69 -25.88
CA ARG A 431 63.45 81.25 -25.61
C ARG A 431 62.79 80.88 -24.28
N SER A 432 62.85 81.77 -23.29
CA SER A 432 62.10 81.60 -22.03
C SER A 432 60.59 81.66 -22.27
N GLY A 433 60.13 82.49 -23.21
CA GLY A 433 58.73 82.59 -23.64
C GLY A 433 58.25 81.32 -24.34
N GLU A 434 59.05 80.76 -25.25
CA GLU A 434 58.77 79.47 -25.89
C GLU A 434 58.61 78.34 -24.86
N MET A 435 59.52 78.24 -23.88
CA MET A 435 59.46 77.26 -22.80
C MET A 435 58.19 77.40 -21.94
N LEU A 436 57.74 78.63 -21.64
CA LEU A 436 56.47 78.84 -20.93
C LEU A 436 55.26 78.41 -21.79
N GLY A 437 55.32 78.59 -23.11
CA GLY A 437 54.32 78.08 -24.04
C GLY A 437 54.21 76.55 -24.01
N GLU A 438 55.35 75.85 -24.01
CA GLU A 438 55.41 74.39 -23.86
C GLU A 438 54.84 73.93 -22.50
N ILE A 439 55.14 74.66 -21.42
CA ILE A 439 54.57 74.39 -20.08
C ILE A 439 53.05 74.52 -20.11
N ASN A 440 52.49 75.55 -20.75
CA ASN A 440 51.04 75.72 -20.86
C ASN A 440 50.37 74.55 -21.59
N LEU A 441 50.96 74.10 -22.70
CA LEU A 441 50.48 72.91 -23.42
C LEU A 441 50.54 71.64 -22.54
N GLY A 442 51.61 71.50 -21.74
CA GLY A 442 51.75 70.42 -20.77
C GLY A 442 50.66 70.45 -19.69
N VAL A 443 50.40 71.63 -19.13
CA VAL A 443 49.37 71.82 -18.09
C VAL A 443 47.96 71.55 -18.64
N GLU A 444 47.66 71.98 -19.87
CA GLU A 444 46.38 71.69 -20.52
C GLU A 444 46.13 70.18 -20.65
N ARG A 445 47.16 69.43 -21.03
CA ARG A 445 47.10 67.97 -21.09
C ARG A 445 46.93 67.32 -19.72
N VAL A 446 47.54 67.88 -18.67
CA VAL A 446 47.34 67.43 -17.28
C VAL A 446 45.89 67.64 -16.83
N VAL A 447 45.29 68.81 -17.10
CA VAL A 447 43.87 69.10 -16.82
C VAL A 447 42.95 68.09 -17.50
N SER A 448 43.21 67.76 -18.78
CA SER A 448 42.42 66.76 -19.50
C SER A 448 42.45 65.38 -18.83
N ILE A 449 43.64 64.89 -18.46
CA ILE A 449 43.82 63.59 -17.80
C ILE A 449 43.10 63.56 -16.44
N ILE A 450 43.22 64.65 -15.67
CA ILE A 450 42.54 64.78 -14.38
C ILE A 450 41.02 64.74 -14.55
N GLY A 451 40.48 65.40 -15.58
CA GLY A 451 39.08 65.34 -15.94
C GLY A 451 38.60 63.91 -16.23
N GLU A 452 39.39 63.15 -17.00
CA GLU A 452 39.11 61.72 -17.27
C GLU A 452 39.14 60.88 -15.99
N ILE A 453 40.11 61.10 -15.09
CA ILE A 453 40.19 60.41 -13.79
C ILE A 453 38.96 60.71 -12.93
N ALA A 454 38.49 61.96 -12.88
CA ALA A 454 37.31 62.34 -12.12
C ALA A 454 36.03 61.67 -12.66
N VAL A 455 35.89 61.60 -13.98
CA VAL A 455 34.76 60.88 -14.64
C VAL A 455 34.84 59.39 -14.35
N ALA A 456 36.01 58.77 -14.53
CA ALA A 456 36.22 57.35 -14.25
C ALA A 456 35.95 57.01 -12.77
N SER A 457 36.40 57.85 -11.84
CA SER A 457 36.19 57.66 -10.41
C SER A 457 34.70 57.75 -10.03
N ARG A 458 33.94 58.69 -10.63
CA ARG A 458 32.48 58.75 -10.45
C ARG A 458 31.77 57.50 -10.98
N GLN A 459 32.19 57.00 -12.15
CA GLN A 459 31.64 55.78 -12.73
C GLN A 459 31.96 54.55 -11.87
N GLN A 460 33.19 54.43 -11.36
CA GLN A 460 33.57 53.38 -10.41
C GLN A 460 32.74 53.43 -9.13
N SER A 461 32.54 54.62 -8.56
CA SER A 461 31.70 54.80 -7.35
C SER A 461 30.27 54.31 -7.58
N SER A 462 29.67 54.66 -8.72
CA SER A 462 28.35 54.15 -9.08
C SER A 462 28.33 52.63 -9.29
N GLY A 463 29.36 52.05 -9.92
CA GLY A 463 29.49 50.61 -10.09
C GLY A 463 29.65 49.87 -8.76
N ILE A 464 30.44 50.41 -7.85
CA ILE A 464 30.59 49.91 -6.47
C ILE A 464 29.25 49.93 -5.74
N GLY A 465 28.45 51.00 -5.90
CA GLY A 465 27.10 51.07 -5.34
C GLY A 465 26.19 49.92 -5.79
N GLN A 466 26.25 49.54 -7.07
CA GLN A 466 25.50 48.38 -7.58
C GLN A 466 26.02 47.05 -7.02
N VAL A 467 27.34 46.90 -6.92
CA VAL A 467 27.95 45.71 -6.30
C VAL A 467 27.53 45.57 -4.83
N ASN A 468 27.46 46.69 -4.10
CA ASN A 468 27.03 46.68 -2.71
C ASN A 468 25.58 46.17 -2.54
N ILE A 469 24.66 46.61 -3.41
CA ILE A 469 23.28 46.10 -3.44
C ILE A 469 23.27 44.58 -3.69
N ALA A 470 24.08 44.10 -4.64
CA ALA A 470 24.18 42.67 -4.92
C ALA A 470 24.73 41.86 -3.72
N ILE A 471 25.71 42.41 -2.99
CA ILE A 471 26.24 41.79 -1.76
C ILE A 471 25.16 41.72 -0.67
N THR A 472 24.39 42.80 -0.44
CA THR A 472 23.29 42.78 0.54
C THR A 472 22.23 41.73 0.20
N GLN A 473 21.93 41.56 -1.09
CA GLN A 473 20.99 40.53 -1.52
C GLN A 473 21.56 39.12 -1.39
N MET A 474 22.85 38.94 -1.67
CA MET A 474 23.55 37.67 -1.40
C MET A 474 23.57 37.33 0.09
N ASP A 475 23.77 38.31 0.97
CA ASP A 475 23.69 38.12 2.42
C ASP A 475 22.29 37.66 2.86
N THR A 476 21.25 38.33 2.37
CA THR A 476 19.85 37.93 2.63
C THR A 476 19.58 36.48 2.19
N ASN A 477 20.04 36.10 0.99
CA ASN A 477 19.92 34.74 0.49
C ASN A 477 20.73 33.74 1.33
N THR A 478 21.92 34.13 1.80
CA THR A 478 22.78 33.29 2.66
C THR A 478 22.11 33.03 4.01
N GLN A 479 21.47 34.04 4.61
CA GLN A 479 20.68 33.86 5.83
C GLN A 479 19.43 33.00 5.62
N GLN A 480 18.74 33.14 4.48
CA GLN A 480 17.65 32.23 4.11
C GLN A 480 18.14 30.80 3.92
N ASN A 481 19.28 30.60 3.27
CA ASN A 481 19.89 29.27 3.11
C ASN A 481 20.20 28.65 4.47
N ALA A 482 20.76 29.40 5.42
CA ALA A 482 21.00 28.91 6.77
C ALA A 482 19.70 28.46 7.47
N THR A 483 18.61 29.22 7.30
CA THR A 483 17.29 28.85 7.83
C THR A 483 16.74 27.59 7.15
N LEU A 484 16.87 27.48 5.83
CA LEU A 484 16.42 26.32 5.05
C LEU A 484 17.21 25.06 5.42
N VAL A 485 18.52 25.19 5.64
CA VAL A 485 19.37 24.10 6.13
C VAL A 485 18.89 23.61 7.49
N GLN A 486 18.62 24.52 8.44
CA GLN A 486 18.08 24.16 9.76
C GLN A 486 16.76 23.39 9.64
N GLN A 487 15.84 23.87 8.79
CA GLN A 487 14.55 23.21 8.53
C GLN A 487 14.72 21.84 7.86
N ALA A 488 15.60 21.74 6.87
CA ALA A 488 15.88 20.50 6.15
C ALA A 488 16.53 19.45 7.05
N THR A 489 17.45 19.85 7.93
CA THR A 489 18.06 18.96 8.93
C THR A 489 17.01 18.43 9.90
N SER A 490 16.15 19.30 10.43
CA SER A 490 15.04 18.88 11.30
C SER A 490 14.09 17.91 10.59
N ALA A 491 13.71 18.21 9.35
CA ALA A 491 12.84 17.34 8.55
C ALA A 491 13.49 15.97 8.30
N SER A 492 14.78 15.94 7.96
CA SER A 492 15.53 14.69 7.72
C SER A 492 15.59 13.83 8.99
N GLN A 493 15.81 14.44 10.16
CA GLN A 493 15.76 13.73 11.44
C GLN A 493 14.38 13.15 11.74
N THR A 494 13.31 13.91 11.50
CA THR A 494 11.93 13.42 11.66
C THR A 494 11.62 12.25 10.71
N VAL A 495 12.07 12.31 9.45
CA VAL A 495 11.91 11.21 8.49
C VAL A 495 12.66 9.97 8.96
N SER A 496 13.92 10.11 9.41
CA SER A 496 14.70 8.99 9.97
C SER A 496 14.02 8.37 11.20
N GLN A 497 13.50 9.19 12.12
CA GLN A 497 12.75 8.70 13.28
C GLN A 497 11.47 7.94 12.87
N HIS A 498 10.72 8.44 11.88
CA HIS A 498 9.54 7.76 11.38
C HIS A 498 9.87 6.47 10.64
N ALA A 499 10.95 6.44 9.86
CA ALA A 499 11.47 5.24 9.22
C ALA A 499 11.86 4.18 10.25
N GLY A 500 12.61 4.57 11.29
CA GLY A 500 12.94 3.68 12.42
C GLY A 500 11.70 3.16 13.16
N LEU A 501 10.68 4.01 13.35
CA LEU A 501 9.40 3.58 13.95
C LEU A 501 8.66 2.58 13.06
N LEU A 502 8.68 2.77 11.73
CA LEU A 502 8.09 1.82 10.79
C LEU A 502 8.80 0.47 10.85
N VAL A 503 10.13 0.44 10.84
CA VAL A 503 10.92 -0.78 11.02
C VAL A 503 10.56 -1.47 12.34
N HIS A 504 10.49 -0.71 13.44
CA HIS A 504 10.11 -1.24 14.75
C HIS A 504 8.69 -1.83 14.77
N LYS A 505 7.73 -1.17 14.12
CA LYS A 505 6.35 -1.68 14.00
C LYS A 505 6.28 -2.92 13.12
N MET A 506 7.06 -2.97 12.04
CA MET A 506 7.15 -4.15 11.18
C MET A 506 7.84 -5.32 11.88
N ALA A 507 8.73 -5.08 12.85
CA ALA A 507 9.39 -6.13 13.64
C ALA A 507 8.43 -6.96 14.51
N PHE A 508 7.21 -6.46 14.78
CA PHE A 508 6.15 -7.29 15.36
C PHE A 508 5.81 -8.48 14.44
N PHE A 509 5.87 -8.27 13.13
CA PHE A 509 5.64 -9.29 12.14
C PHE A 509 6.92 -10.09 11.89
N GLN A 510 6.97 -11.30 12.44
CA GLN A 510 8.05 -12.24 12.25
C GLN A 510 7.78 -13.04 10.98
N LEU A 511 8.55 -12.74 9.94
CA LEU A 511 8.60 -13.57 8.74
C LEU A 511 9.32 -14.87 9.08
N ASN A 512 8.63 -15.98 8.91
CA ASN A 512 9.28 -17.29 8.99
C ASN A 512 10.19 -17.43 7.75
N GLU A 513 11.50 -17.21 7.91
CA GLU A 513 12.54 -17.51 6.91
C GLU A 513 12.73 -19.03 6.73
N ALA A 514 11.64 -19.79 6.70
CA ALA A 514 11.68 -21.21 6.38
C ALA A 514 11.63 -21.36 4.85
N ALA A 515 12.79 -21.68 4.28
CA ALA A 515 13.09 -22.03 2.88
C ALA A 515 13.52 -20.87 1.97
N ALA A 516 14.67 -20.26 2.29
CA ALA A 516 15.61 -19.95 1.21
C ALA A 516 15.98 -21.28 0.53
N PRO A 517 15.77 -21.45 -0.79
CA PRO A 517 16.28 -22.63 -1.48
C PRO A 517 17.81 -22.58 -1.35
N GLU A 518 18.39 -23.64 -0.78
CA GLU A 518 19.84 -23.84 -0.78
C GLU A 518 20.37 -23.53 -2.18
N ALA A 519 21.17 -22.47 -2.28
CA ALA A 519 21.93 -22.17 -3.46
C ALA A 519 22.81 -23.40 -3.72
N ASN A 520 22.42 -24.14 -4.77
CA ASN A 520 23.14 -25.28 -5.31
C ASN A 520 24.54 -24.81 -5.75
N ASN A 521 25.48 -24.80 -4.80
CA ASN A 521 26.91 -24.72 -5.06
C ASN A 521 27.32 -26.00 -5.79
N ARG A 522 27.06 -26.01 -7.10
CA ARG A 522 27.74 -26.92 -8.02
C ARG A 522 29.15 -26.38 -8.24
N ASP A 523 30.06 -26.99 -7.50
CA ASP A 523 31.50 -27.11 -7.75
C ASP A 523 31.94 -26.61 -9.13
N SER A 524 32.59 -25.44 -9.11
CA SER A 524 33.57 -25.03 -10.10
C SER A 524 34.83 -25.89 -9.96
N ALA A 525 34.76 -27.13 -10.46
CA ALA A 525 35.96 -27.93 -10.72
C ALA A 525 36.65 -27.40 -12.00
N LEU A 526 37.60 -26.48 -11.83
CA LEU A 526 38.62 -26.18 -12.85
C LEU A 526 39.75 -27.21 -12.74
N PRO A 527 40.13 -27.91 -13.83
CA PRO A 527 41.28 -28.81 -13.81
C PRO A 527 42.60 -28.03 -13.87
N ALA A 528 43.57 -28.52 -13.11
CA ALA A 528 44.91 -27.98 -12.91
C ALA A 528 45.72 -27.86 -14.22
N ALA A 529 46.43 -26.74 -14.36
CA ALA A 529 47.41 -26.50 -15.42
C ALA A 529 48.65 -27.39 -15.24
N GLN A 530 49.08 -28.05 -16.32
CA GLN A 530 50.41 -28.67 -16.42
C GLN A 530 51.48 -27.60 -16.71
N PRO A 531 52.73 -27.80 -16.23
CA PRO A 531 53.85 -26.95 -16.61
C PRO A 531 54.46 -27.45 -17.93
N ALA A 532 54.68 -26.54 -18.87
CA ALA A 532 55.52 -26.79 -20.04
C ALA A 532 56.78 -25.93 -19.96
N THR A 533 57.91 -26.60 -19.75
CA THR A 533 59.26 -26.16 -20.12
C THR A 533 59.36 -25.97 -21.64
N VAL A 534 59.90 -24.83 -22.07
CA VAL A 534 61.15 -24.64 -22.85
C VAL A 534 61.39 -23.13 -22.98
#